data_AF-X0ABX4-F1
#
_entry.id   AF-X0ABX4-F1
#
_cell.length_a   1.000
_cell.length_b   1.000
_cell.length_c   1.000
_cell.angle_alpha   90.00
_cell.angle_beta   90.00
_cell.angle_gamma   90.00
#
_symmetry.space_group_name_H-M   'P 1'
#
loop_
_entity.id
_entity.type
_entity.pdbx_description
1 polymer ?
#
loop_
_entity_poly.entity_id
_entity_poly.type
_entity_poly.pdbx_seq_one_letter_code
_entity_poly.pdbx_strand_id
1 'polypeptide(L)'
;MGGESERRSGEDGPGGALKDIGDQLQPKSEDEGPYEEPRYSKIDDKRPKYHPPADSTMSGVMETVKTSNNHQKQSPGVIGRITQSLNPFGSSDPSTTPEKVNEKHPSQKSETSREKKLQKEVTQLQAEKTSLSTSLNDLAIKFNLQTKDLDSKKRLIKRWEDWKDESDELWRKRGEELRKSKAAYDRLFDDYRKLKRTKEDLETELDEERDVNKTLRQDIKNQEGVVTEAHSRAISLLAGHVSSDFPDDQVRTELQDLFEKCSEWCMDNRLPRITNVEETRKLLLTEDIVNDLDCEEHLRFDMTHRTATAILLQAALTKRLVQIFLSDPFFLGQNCLHKTALQGGASAEATVTWRIQTCQYLEQAIPPQKQVLQTCAENFAKAYQPLIEPLDRESLTQLTKLFETTCSLALRLWKLRTNIRIEALGDATLHRFQSMFGDMEAHPTVGLLKGDKRFDGRPICVVVRPRIVSEPVESENRGRGIVWSPAQVWVSNWEDAGY
;
A
#
# COMPACT_ATOMS: atom_id res chain seq x y z
N MET A 1 -61.28 -42.32 -36.74
CA MET A 1 -62.27 -42.81 -35.75
C MET A 1 -61.54 -42.79 -34.43
N GLY A 2 -61.53 -41.69 -33.67
CA GLY A 2 -62.69 -41.02 -33.05
C GLY A 2 -62.87 -41.66 -31.65
N GLY A 3 -63.02 -40.97 -30.52
CA GLY A 3 -62.96 -39.57 -30.11
C GLY A 3 -62.32 -39.57 -28.69
N GLU A 4 -61.83 -38.46 -28.14
CA GLU A 4 -62.63 -37.32 -27.63
C GLU A 4 -63.76 -37.83 -26.70
N SER A 5 -63.94 -37.38 -25.45
CA SER A 5 -63.63 -36.07 -24.91
C SER A 5 -64.06 -35.98 -23.43
N GLU A 6 -63.38 -35.09 -22.68
CA GLU A 6 -63.97 -34.14 -21.71
C GLU A 6 -64.44 -34.66 -20.32
N ARG A 7 -64.29 -33.95 -19.18
CA ARG A 7 -64.01 -32.53 -18.90
C ARG A 7 -63.76 -32.32 -17.38
N ARG A 8 -62.82 -31.40 -17.05
CA ARG A 8 -62.91 -30.24 -16.11
C ARG A 8 -63.30 -30.45 -14.63
N SER A 9 -62.84 -29.70 -13.62
CA SER A 9 -62.09 -28.44 -13.47
C SER A 9 -61.68 -28.29 -11.99
N GLY A 10 -60.68 -27.45 -11.68
CA GLY A 10 -60.47 -26.89 -10.34
C GLY A 10 -59.09 -26.25 -10.16
N GLU A 11 -59.04 -24.92 -10.21
CA GLU A 11 -57.89 -24.03 -9.96
C GLU A 11 -57.40 -24.09 -8.51
N ASP A 12 -56.08 -23.92 -8.31
CA ASP A 12 -55.45 -22.95 -7.38
C ASP A 12 -53.94 -23.29 -7.24
N GLY A 13 -53.05 -22.34 -7.58
CA GLY A 13 -51.61 -22.41 -7.26
C GLY A 13 -51.31 -21.74 -5.91
N PRO A 14 -50.06 -21.35 -5.62
CA PRO A 14 -48.78 -22.03 -5.81
C PRO A 14 -48.00 -22.10 -4.47
N GLY A 15 -47.16 -23.12 -4.22
CA GLY A 15 -46.33 -23.12 -3.00
C GLY A 15 -45.34 -24.28 -2.89
N GLY A 16 -44.08 -23.97 -2.57
CA GLY A 16 -43.02 -24.93 -2.25
C GLY A 16 -41.74 -24.70 -3.08
N ALA A 17 -41.02 -23.60 -2.92
CA ALA A 17 -40.04 -23.32 -1.84
C ALA A 17 -38.64 -23.90 -2.11
N LEU A 18 -37.84 -23.08 -2.82
CA LEU A 18 -36.41 -22.92 -2.60
C LEU A 18 -36.18 -22.41 -1.16
N LYS A 19 -35.60 -23.23 -0.30
CA LYS A 19 -34.99 -22.82 0.97
C LYS A 19 -33.89 -23.82 1.32
N ASP A 20 -32.64 -23.43 1.11
CA ASP A 20 -31.54 -23.74 2.03
C ASP A 20 -30.29 -22.96 1.62
N ILE A 21 -29.43 -22.68 2.60
CA ILE A 21 -28.27 -21.77 2.59
C ILE A 21 -28.66 -20.34 3.01
N GLY A 22 -29.21 -20.25 4.22
CA GLY A 22 -29.42 -19.00 4.94
C GLY A 22 -29.35 -19.20 6.45
N ASP A 23 -28.52 -20.11 6.95
CA ASP A 23 -28.31 -20.33 8.39
C ASP A 23 -26.88 -20.80 8.64
N GLN A 24 -25.95 -19.86 8.79
CA GLN A 24 -24.72 -20.06 9.59
C GLN A 24 -23.96 -18.77 9.91
N LEU A 25 -24.67 -17.63 10.00
CA LEU A 25 -24.13 -16.41 10.61
C LEU A 25 -25.02 -16.01 11.78
N GLN A 26 -24.64 -16.42 12.99
CA GLN A 26 -25.00 -15.69 14.19
C GLN A 26 -23.75 -15.33 15.01
N PRO A 27 -23.71 -14.09 15.56
CA PRO A 27 -22.54 -13.55 16.22
C PRO A 27 -22.47 -14.02 17.68
N LYS A 28 -21.28 -14.41 18.14
CA LYS A 28 -21.01 -14.60 19.57
C LYS A 28 -20.53 -13.29 20.18
N SER A 29 -21.16 -12.99 21.30
CA SER A 29 -21.03 -11.82 22.16
C SER A 29 -19.66 -11.68 22.83
N GLU A 30 -19.39 -10.42 23.16
CA GLU A 30 -18.32 -9.81 23.94
C GLU A 30 -17.81 -10.65 25.13
N ASP A 31 -16.48 -10.71 25.28
CA ASP A 31 -15.79 -10.99 26.53
C ASP A 31 -14.56 -10.07 26.61
N GLU A 32 -14.53 -9.22 27.65
CA GLU A 32 -13.48 -8.24 27.90
C GLU A 32 -12.26 -8.91 28.55
N GLY A 33 -11.07 -8.74 27.94
CA GLY A 33 -9.77 -9.14 28.48
C GLY A 33 -8.65 -8.24 27.94
N PRO A 34 -7.56 -8.04 28.70
CA PRO A 34 -6.87 -6.74 28.75
C PRO A 34 -5.99 -6.44 27.53
N TYR A 35 -5.95 -5.15 27.19
CA TYR A 35 -5.10 -4.52 26.20
C TYR A 35 -3.61 -4.88 26.38
N GLU A 36 -3.00 -5.51 25.36
CA GLU A 36 -1.54 -5.50 25.17
C GLU A 36 -1.16 -4.55 24.03
N GLU A 37 -0.30 -3.58 24.33
CA GLU A 37 0.27 -2.63 23.37
C GLU A 37 1.20 -3.32 22.36
N PRO A 38 1.10 -3.02 21.04
CA PRO A 38 2.13 -3.42 20.09
C PRO A 38 3.38 -2.56 20.25
N ARG A 39 4.50 -3.22 20.57
CA ARG A 39 5.85 -2.64 20.53
C ARG A 39 6.20 -2.21 19.11
N TYR A 40 6.38 -0.90 18.89
CA TYR A 40 7.00 -0.39 17.67
C TYR A 40 8.50 -0.66 17.66
N SER A 41 8.94 -1.54 16.76
CA SER A 41 10.35 -1.72 16.38
C SER A 41 10.83 -0.52 15.55
N LYS A 42 11.93 0.09 15.99
CA LYS A 42 12.66 1.17 15.32
C LYS A 42 13.03 0.80 13.89
N ILE A 43 12.73 1.68 12.94
CA ILE A 43 13.32 1.69 11.59
C ILE A 43 13.97 3.07 11.38
N ASP A 44 15.21 3.03 10.90
CA ASP A 44 16.17 4.12 10.82
C ASP A 44 15.75 5.31 9.93
N ASP A 45 15.96 6.52 10.44
CA ASP A 45 15.90 7.78 9.70
C ASP A 45 17.09 7.92 8.74
N LYS A 46 16.83 7.88 7.43
CA LYS A 46 17.71 8.47 6.41
C LYS A 46 16.99 9.61 5.69
N ARG A 47 17.26 10.84 6.13
CA ARG A 47 16.89 12.09 5.42
C ARG A 47 17.62 12.22 4.08
N PRO A 48 16.94 12.67 3.00
CA PRO A 48 17.60 13.33 1.88
C PRO A 48 17.83 14.82 2.19
N LYS A 49 19.03 15.31 1.87
CA LYS A 49 19.43 16.72 1.90
C LYS A 49 18.85 17.45 0.69
N TYR A 50 18.25 18.62 0.88
CA TYR A 50 17.93 19.56 -0.20
C TYR A 50 18.85 20.79 -0.11
N HIS A 51 19.48 21.14 -1.24
CA HIS A 51 20.32 22.32 -1.43
C HIS A 51 19.49 23.44 -2.06
N PRO A 52 19.54 24.69 -1.56
CA PRO A 52 18.97 25.83 -2.28
C PRO A 52 20.00 26.41 -3.27
N PRO A 53 19.60 26.90 -4.44
CA PRO A 53 20.47 27.73 -5.26
C PRO A 53 20.44 29.18 -4.76
N ALA A 54 21.63 29.73 -4.60
CA ALA A 54 21.92 31.13 -4.35
C ALA A 54 22.17 31.89 -5.67
N ASP A 55 22.05 33.21 -5.54
CA ASP A 55 22.56 34.29 -6.40
C ASP A 55 21.79 34.58 -7.69
N SER A 56 21.52 35.83 -8.09
CA SER A 56 21.88 37.19 -7.65
C SER A 56 21.06 38.12 -8.58
N THR A 57 20.77 39.41 -8.40
CA THR A 57 21.52 40.58 -7.89
C THR A 57 20.49 41.75 -7.95
N MET A 58 20.29 42.52 -6.87
CA MET A 58 20.78 43.90 -6.67
C MET A 58 20.60 44.90 -7.83
N SER A 59 19.68 45.85 -7.62
CA SER A 59 19.85 47.31 -7.78
C SER A 59 18.58 47.94 -7.15
N GLY A 60 18.58 48.73 -6.07
CA GLY A 60 19.52 49.78 -5.68
C GLY A 60 19.12 51.07 -6.40
N VAL A 61 18.32 51.94 -5.75
CA VAL A 61 18.40 53.41 -5.81
C VAL A 61 17.62 53.99 -4.60
N MET A 62 18.35 54.73 -3.77
CA MET A 62 17.85 55.70 -2.80
C MET A 62 17.17 56.87 -3.51
N GLU A 63 16.09 57.41 -2.95
CA GLU A 63 15.87 58.85 -3.06
C GLU A 63 15.19 59.41 -1.81
N THR A 64 16.00 60.11 -1.01
CA THR A 64 15.57 61.10 -0.05
C THR A 64 15.20 62.38 -0.80
N VAL A 65 13.98 62.89 -0.63
CA VAL A 65 13.70 64.31 -0.86
C VAL A 65 12.95 64.89 0.33
N LYS A 66 13.69 65.68 1.09
CA LYS A 66 13.19 66.79 1.89
C LYS A 66 12.54 67.80 0.94
N THR A 67 11.32 68.24 1.24
CA THR A 67 10.95 69.64 1.01
C THR A 67 10.45 70.23 2.32
N SER A 68 11.16 71.28 2.72
CA SER A 68 10.90 72.14 3.86
C SER A 68 10.36 73.46 3.31
N ASN A 69 9.60 74.14 4.17
CA ASN A 69 9.23 75.56 4.10
C ASN A 69 8.25 76.02 3.01
N ASN A 70 7.08 76.47 3.47
CA ASN A 70 6.92 77.91 3.49
C ASN A 70 6.27 78.42 4.79
N HIS A 71 6.89 79.47 5.31
CA HIS A 71 6.50 80.24 6.48
C HIS A 71 5.45 81.28 6.12
N GLN A 72 4.46 81.45 6.99
CA GLN A 72 3.92 82.77 7.37
C GLN A 72 3.51 82.63 8.85
N LYS A 73 4.42 82.84 9.81
CA LYS A 73 4.58 84.12 10.54
C LYS A 73 3.27 84.89 10.69
N GLN A 74 2.62 84.75 11.84
CA GLN A 74 2.55 85.84 12.83
C GLN A 74 2.59 85.24 14.25
N SER A 75 3.42 85.86 15.08
CA SER A 75 3.92 85.38 16.36
C SER A 75 3.02 85.81 17.53
N PRO A 76 3.21 85.26 18.73
CA PRO A 76 2.44 85.53 19.93
C PRO A 76 2.99 86.76 20.69
N GLY A 77 2.12 87.59 21.26
CA GLY A 77 2.47 88.51 22.36
C GLY A 77 1.87 87.94 23.65
N VAL A 78 2.63 87.41 24.61
CA VAL A 78 3.52 88.09 25.57
C VAL A 78 2.79 89.16 26.40
N ILE A 79 2.38 88.72 27.59
CA ILE A 79 2.64 89.31 28.92
C ILE A 79 2.90 90.83 28.94
N GLY A 80 1.97 91.57 29.54
CA GLY A 80 2.18 92.95 29.99
C GLY A 80 1.43 93.22 31.29
N ARG A 81 2.10 92.98 32.43
CA ARG A 81 1.80 93.62 33.71
C ARG A 81 1.96 95.13 33.56
N ILE A 82 1.03 95.93 34.07
CA ILE A 82 1.31 97.28 34.56
C ILE A 82 0.64 97.44 35.91
N THR A 83 1.46 97.42 36.95
CA THR A 83 1.21 97.99 38.27
C THR A 83 2.06 99.26 38.40
N GLN A 84 1.61 100.19 39.25
CA GLN A 84 2.31 101.36 39.83
C GLN A 84 2.33 102.63 38.94
N SER A 85 1.55 103.67 39.26
CA SER A 85 1.60 104.64 40.38
C SER A 85 2.53 105.82 40.09
N LEU A 86 1.93 107.01 39.89
CA LEU A 86 2.57 108.31 40.08
C LEU A 86 1.49 109.33 40.53
N ASN A 87 1.36 109.50 41.85
CA ASN A 87 1.20 110.82 42.50
C ASN A 87 2.63 111.43 42.59
N PRO A 88 2.90 112.72 42.91
CA PRO A 88 2.09 113.64 43.75
C PRO A 88 2.20 115.18 43.41
N PHE A 89 1.54 116.02 44.25
CA PHE A 89 1.68 117.48 44.46
C PHE A 89 1.37 118.40 43.25
N GLY A 90 0.65 119.53 43.35
CA GLY A 90 0.13 120.30 44.48
C GLY A 90 -0.02 121.77 44.03
N SER A 91 -0.89 122.52 44.72
CA SER A 91 -1.06 124.00 44.71
C SER A 91 -1.66 124.61 43.42
N SER A 92 -2.58 125.58 43.43
CA SER A 92 -2.90 126.69 44.36
C SER A 92 -4.16 127.37 43.77
N ASP A 93 -5.29 127.51 44.47
CA ASP A 93 -5.67 128.61 45.40
C ASP A 93 -6.78 129.53 44.82
N PRO A 94 -7.41 130.45 45.60
CA PRO A 94 -8.84 130.38 45.90
C PRO A 94 -9.56 131.70 45.59
N SER A 95 -10.85 131.82 45.95
CA SER A 95 -11.45 133.11 46.33
C SER A 95 -12.73 132.85 47.14
N THR A 96 -12.69 132.82 48.48
CA THR A 96 -12.89 133.93 49.44
C THR A 96 -14.25 134.66 49.28
N THR A 97 -15.26 134.39 50.13
CA THR A 97 -15.57 135.01 51.45
C THR A 97 -16.74 136.02 51.36
N PRO A 98 -17.31 136.58 52.45
CA PRO A 98 -17.68 135.98 53.74
C PRO A 98 -19.06 136.44 54.26
N GLU A 99 -19.47 135.76 55.33
CA GLU A 99 -20.16 136.25 56.52
C GLU A 99 -20.02 137.77 56.82
N LYS A 100 -21.14 138.44 57.18
CA LYS A 100 -21.12 139.63 58.04
C LYS A 100 -22.40 139.72 58.89
N VAL A 101 -22.17 139.68 60.19
CA VAL A 101 -23.07 139.98 61.31
C VAL A 101 -22.56 141.26 62.00
N ASN A 102 -23.41 141.88 62.82
CA ASN A 102 -23.26 143.05 63.72
C ASN A 102 -23.67 144.43 63.12
N GLU A 103 -24.33 145.36 63.82
CA GLU A 103 -24.78 145.46 65.22
C GLU A 103 -25.83 146.60 65.37
N LYS A 104 -26.60 146.51 66.47
CA LYS A 104 -27.51 147.42 67.22
C LYS A 104 -27.46 148.94 66.97
N HIS A 105 -28.52 149.75 67.16
CA HIS A 105 -29.24 150.14 68.41
C HIS A 105 -30.36 151.18 68.05
N PRO A 106 -31.20 151.75 68.97
CA PRO A 106 -32.07 151.19 70.01
C PRO A 106 -33.55 151.71 69.92
N SER A 107 -34.49 151.11 70.66
CA SER A 107 -35.47 151.81 71.55
C SER A 107 -36.65 150.92 72.03
N GLN A 108 -36.66 150.67 73.34
CA GLN A 108 -37.74 150.54 74.33
C GLN A 108 -38.89 149.47 74.28
N LYS A 109 -38.89 148.67 75.37
CA LYS A 109 -39.99 147.93 76.10
C LYS A 109 -40.57 146.70 75.38
N SER A 110 -40.77 145.51 75.96
CA SER A 110 -40.92 145.03 77.35
C SER A 110 -40.50 143.54 77.48
N GLU A 111 -39.95 143.14 78.63
CA GLU A 111 -39.50 141.77 78.95
C GLU A 111 -40.63 140.92 79.57
N THR A 112 -41.06 139.85 78.89
CA THR A 112 -41.73 138.66 79.47
C THR A 112 -41.89 137.48 78.47
N SER A 113 -41.28 137.53 77.27
CA SER A 113 -41.52 136.52 76.20
C SER A 113 -40.30 135.64 75.84
N ARG A 114 -39.09 135.98 76.30
CA ARG A 114 -37.82 135.36 75.84
C ARG A 114 -37.55 133.97 76.44
N GLU A 115 -38.04 133.70 77.63
CA GLU A 115 -37.74 132.47 78.39
C GLU A 115 -38.54 131.24 77.89
N LYS A 116 -39.76 131.44 77.39
CA LYS A 116 -40.55 130.37 76.74
C LYS A 116 -39.99 129.92 75.38
N LYS A 117 -39.15 130.74 74.74
CA LYS A 117 -38.59 130.43 73.41
C LYS A 117 -37.42 129.45 73.49
N LEU A 118 -36.58 129.58 74.51
CA LEU A 118 -35.41 128.71 74.73
C LEU A 118 -35.80 127.28 75.14
N GLN A 119 -36.85 127.10 75.95
CA GLN A 119 -37.32 125.76 76.30
C GLN A 119 -37.90 124.99 75.10
N LYS A 120 -38.53 125.69 74.14
CA LYS A 120 -39.00 125.08 72.89
C LYS A 120 -37.85 124.63 71.98
N GLU A 121 -36.74 125.37 71.95
CA GLU A 121 -35.57 125.01 71.15
C GLU A 121 -34.86 123.76 71.72
N VAL A 122 -34.75 123.65 73.04
CA VAL A 122 -34.13 122.47 73.67
C VAL A 122 -34.96 121.21 73.46
N THR A 123 -36.29 121.28 73.59
CA THR A 123 -37.15 120.13 73.30
C THR A 123 -37.16 119.77 71.82
N GLN A 124 -37.05 120.76 70.93
CA GLN A 124 -36.93 120.53 69.49
C GLN A 124 -35.61 119.87 69.10
N LEU A 125 -34.48 120.31 69.64
CA LEU A 125 -33.17 119.68 69.41
C LEU A 125 -33.08 118.27 70.01
N GLN A 126 -33.74 118.02 71.14
CA GLN A 126 -33.85 116.66 71.69
C GLN A 126 -34.71 115.75 70.80
N ALA A 127 -35.80 116.28 70.22
CA ALA A 127 -36.63 115.55 69.26
C ALA A 127 -35.90 115.29 67.93
N GLU A 128 -35.09 116.23 67.46
CA GLU A 128 -34.26 116.06 66.26
C GLU A 128 -33.11 115.07 66.50
N LYS A 129 -32.49 115.09 67.69
CA LYS A 129 -31.47 114.10 68.07
C LYS A 129 -32.05 112.69 68.17
N THR A 130 -33.24 112.52 68.75
CA THR A 130 -33.90 111.21 68.79
C THR A 130 -34.32 110.76 67.40
N SER A 131 -34.82 111.68 66.54
CA SER A 131 -35.18 111.41 65.15
C SER A 131 -33.98 111.01 64.27
N LEU A 132 -32.85 111.72 64.41
CA LEU A 132 -31.60 111.36 63.72
C LEU A 132 -31.02 110.05 64.23
N SER A 133 -31.15 109.77 65.53
CA SER A 133 -30.71 108.47 66.09
C SER A 133 -31.58 107.32 65.60
N THR A 134 -32.90 107.49 65.46
CA THR A 134 -33.76 106.48 64.83
C THR A 134 -33.47 106.34 63.35
N SER A 135 -33.24 107.44 62.62
CA SER A 135 -32.88 107.40 61.20
C SER A 135 -31.52 106.71 60.96
N LEU A 136 -30.52 106.95 61.80
CA LEU A 136 -29.22 106.29 61.75
C LEU A 136 -29.35 104.79 62.07
N ASN A 137 -30.15 104.42 63.06
CA ASN A 137 -30.42 103.03 63.39
C ASN A 137 -31.17 102.32 62.25
N ASP A 138 -32.17 102.96 61.64
CA ASP A 138 -32.88 102.44 60.47
C ASP A 138 -31.96 102.27 59.27
N LEU A 139 -31.03 103.21 59.05
CA LEU A 139 -30.05 103.12 57.98
C LEU A 139 -29.03 101.99 58.25
N ALA A 140 -28.60 101.81 59.50
CA ALA A 140 -27.73 100.71 59.89
C ALA A 140 -28.43 99.34 59.75
N ILE A 141 -29.73 99.26 60.07
CA ILE A 141 -30.56 98.07 59.85
C ILE A 141 -30.67 97.77 58.36
N LYS A 142 -30.98 98.79 57.53
CA LYS A 142 -31.04 98.64 56.06
C LYS A 142 -29.70 98.22 55.45
N PHE A 143 -28.60 98.80 55.92
CA PHE A 143 -27.26 98.44 55.46
C PHE A 143 -26.95 96.98 55.81
N ASN A 144 -27.18 96.56 57.06
CA ASN A 144 -26.99 95.16 57.48
C ASN A 144 -27.89 94.17 56.72
N LEU A 145 -29.13 94.55 56.40
CA LEU A 145 -30.03 93.76 55.55
C LEU A 145 -29.47 93.61 54.12
N GLN A 146 -28.96 94.70 53.54
CA GLN A 146 -28.33 94.68 52.21
C GLN A 146 -27.03 93.88 52.21
N THR A 147 -26.21 93.96 53.26
CA THR A 147 -24.99 93.13 53.38
C THR A 147 -25.35 91.65 53.47
N LYS A 148 -26.37 91.30 54.28
CA LYS A 148 -26.88 89.91 54.37
C LYS A 148 -27.47 89.41 53.04
N ASP A 149 -28.17 90.26 52.29
CA ASP A 149 -28.68 89.93 50.96
C ASP A 149 -27.52 89.72 49.96
N LEU A 150 -26.51 90.58 49.98
CA LEU A 150 -25.31 90.46 49.14
C LEU A 150 -24.53 89.17 49.46
N ASP A 151 -24.34 88.85 50.74
CA ASP A 151 -23.69 87.61 51.15
C ASP A 151 -24.52 86.36 50.82
N SER A 152 -25.85 86.48 50.82
CA SER A 152 -26.75 85.40 50.38
C SER A 152 -26.68 85.19 48.88
N LYS A 153 -26.59 86.27 48.08
CA LYS A 153 -26.37 86.22 46.63
C LYS A 153 -25.01 85.65 46.29
N LYS A 154 -23.94 86.07 46.98
CA LYS A 154 -22.58 85.49 46.81
C LYS A 154 -22.56 83.98 47.10
N ARG A 155 -23.24 83.54 48.17
CA ARG A 155 -23.40 82.10 48.47
C ARG A 155 -24.22 81.34 47.43
N LEU A 156 -25.17 82.00 46.77
CA LEU A 156 -25.94 81.40 45.69
C LEU A 156 -25.11 81.27 44.40
N ILE A 157 -24.35 82.31 44.05
CA ILE A 157 -23.41 82.29 42.91
C ILE A 157 -22.38 81.19 43.10
N LYS A 158 -21.75 81.12 44.27
CA LYS A 158 -20.77 80.07 44.57
C LYS A 158 -21.37 78.66 44.44
N ARG A 159 -22.58 78.44 44.96
CA ARG A 159 -23.28 77.15 44.79
C ARG A 159 -23.57 76.82 43.33
N TRP A 160 -23.85 77.83 42.51
CA TRP A 160 -24.08 77.63 41.09
C TRP A 160 -22.78 77.33 40.33
N GLU A 161 -21.68 77.98 40.69
CA GLU A 161 -20.34 77.68 40.18
C GLU A 161 -19.91 76.25 40.56
N ASP A 162 -20.04 75.87 41.83
CA ASP A 162 -19.74 74.52 42.31
C ASP A 162 -20.60 73.47 41.57
N TRP A 163 -21.90 73.73 41.40
CA TRP A 163 -22.81 72.84 40.65
C TRP A 163 -22.43 72.74 39.17
N LYS A 164 -22.01 73.85 38.56
CA LYS A 164 -21.57 73.87 37.16
C LYS A 164 -20.30 73.05 36.98
N ASP A 165 -19.31 73.21 37.87
CA ASP A 165 -18.07 72.44 37.84
C ASP A 165 -18.33 70.94 38.05
N GLU A 166 -19.24 70.58 38.97
CA GLU A 166 -19.69 69.19 39.15
C GLU A 166 -20.37 68.64 37.89
N SER A 167 -21.22 69.44 37.24
CA SER A 167 -21.89 69.04 36.00
C SER A 167 -20.88 68.82 34.86
N ASP A 168 -19.95 69.75 34.67
CA ASP A 168 -18.91 69.66 33.64
C ASP A 168 -17.98 68.46 33.89
N GLU A 169 -17.66 68.13 35.14
CA GLU A 169 -16.93 66.93 35.53
C GLU A 169 -17.69 65.65 35.17
N LEU A 170 -18.99 65.59 35.47
CA LEU A 170 -19.84 64.45 35.11
C LEU A 170 -19.94 64.28 33.59
N TRP A 171 -20.10 65.36 32.84
CA TRP A 171 -20.11 65.32 31.37
C TRP A 171 -18.77 64.84 30.81
N ARG A 172 -17.65 65.26 31.40
CA ARG A 172 -16.32 64.80 30.99
C ARG A 172 -16.14 63.30 31.23
N LYS A 173 -16.50 62.81 32.41
CA LYS A 173 -16.45 61.37 32.76
C LYS A 173 -17.32 60.54 31.82
N ARG A 174 -18.55 60.99 31.55
CA ARG A 174 -19.47 60.32 30.62
C ARG A 174 -18.93 60.31 29.19
N GLY A 175 -18.32 61.40 28.74
CA GLY A 175 -17.66 61.47 27.44
C GLY A 175 -16.47 60.51 27.33
N GLU A 176 -15.67 60.39 28.40
CA GLU A 176 -14.56 59.44 28.44
C GLU A 176 -15.04 57.98 28.45
N GLU A 177 -16.08 57.66 29.20
CA GLU A 177 -16.69 56.34 29.24
C GLU A 177 -17.30 55.96 27.89
N LEU A 178 -17.99 56.91 27.23
CA LEU A 178 -18.51 56.70 25.87
C LEU A 178 -17.37 56.44 24.87
N ARG A 179 -16.26 57.16 24.98
CA ARG A 179 -15.08 56.93 24.12
C ARG A 179 -14.44 55.56 24.39
N LYS A 180 -14.34 55.14 25.66
CA LYS A 180 -13.83 53.81 26.04
C LYS A 180 -14.75 52.70 25.51
N SER A 181 -16.06 52.86 25.67
CA SER A 181 -17.07 51.92 25.17
C SER A 181 -17.04 51.81 23.65
N LYS A 182 -16.99 52.94 22.94
CA LYS A 182 -16.86 52.97 21.48
C LYS A 182 -15.57 52.27 21.02
N ALA A 183 -14.44 52.58 21.64
CA ALA A 183 -13.17 51.93 21.32
C ALA A 183 -13.19 50.42 21.60
N ALA A 184 -13.91 49.96 22.63
CA ALA A 184 -14.10 48.54 22.92
C ALA A 184 -14.99 47.87 21.86
N TYR A 185 -16.06 48.53 21.43
CA TYR A 185 -16.93 48.06 20.36
C TYR A 185 -16.17 47.94 19.03
N ASP A 186 -15.40 48.96 18.66
CA ASP A 186 -14.61 48.96 17.42
C ASP A 186 -13.59 47.80 17.41
N ARG A 187 -12.92 47.54 18.55
CA ARG A 187 -12.02 46.38 18.69
C ARG A 187 -12.75 45.05 18.54
N LEU A 188 -13.88 44.89 19.20
CA LEU A 188 -14.67 43.66 19.13
C LEU A 188 -15.21 43.41 17.71
N PHE A 189 -15.56 44.49 16.99
CA PHE A 189 -15.98 44.41 15.60
C PHE A 189 -14.82 44.02 14.66
N ASP A 190 -13.62 44.56 14.89
CA ASP A 190 -12.42 44.16 14.14
C ASP A 190 -12.04 42.70 14.41
N ASP A 191 -12.13 42.24 15.66
CA ASP A 191 -11.88 40.84 16.03
C ASP A 191 -12.93 39.90 15.43
N TYR A 192 -14.20 40.29 15.44
CA TYR A 192 -15.27 39.55 14.74
C TYR A 192 -14.99 39.45 13.24
N ARG A 193 -14.55 40.54 12.59
CA ARG A 193 -14.20 40.53 11.17
C ARG A 193 -13.01 39.62 10.88
N LYS A 194 -11.98 39.62 11.73
CA LYS A 194 -10.83 38.70 11.61
C LYS A 194 -11.28 37.24 11.76
N LEU A 195 -12.06 36.95 12.80
CA LEU A 195 -12.56 35.60 13.07
C LEU A 195 -13.45 35.08 11.93
N LYS A 196 -14.25 35.95 11.33
CA LYS A 196 -15.06 35.61 10.16
C LYS A 196 -14.19 35.20 8.96
N ARG A 197 -13.14 35.96 8.66
CA ARG A 197 -12.19 35.60 7.59
C ARG A 197 -11.49 34.29 7.85
N THR A 198 -10.96 34.10 9.07
CA THR A 198 -10.30 32.83 9.43
C THR A 198 -11.25 31.64 9.36
N LYS A 199 -12.53 31.85 9.65
CA LYS A 199 -13.54 30.81 9.51
C LYS A 199 -13.74 30.45 8.03
N GLU A 200 -13.89 31.45 7.16
CA GLU A 200 -14.02 31.25 5.71
C GLU A 200 -12.79 30.53 5.14
N ASP A 201 -11.58 30.93 5.54
CA ASP A 201 -10.32 30.30 5.12
C ASP A 201 -10.26 28.81 5.56
N LEU A 202 -10.64 28.51 6.81
CA LEU A 202 -10.69 27.12 7.32
C LEU A 202 -11.77 26.28 6.66
N GLU A 203 -12.91 26.88 6.30
CA GLU A 203 -13.96 26.19 5.54
C GLU A 203 -13.45 25.82 4.13
N THR A 204 -12.70 26.70 3.47
CA THR A 204 -12.08 26.39 2.18
C THR A 204 -11.02 25.29 2.28
N GLU A 205 -10.14 25.35 3.29
CA GLU A 205 -9.12 24.31 3.51
C GLU A 205 -9.76 22.94 3.82
N LEU A 206 -10.86 22.93 4.58
CA LEU A 206 -11.60 21.70 4.88
C LEU A 206 -12.21 21.05 3.64
N ASP A 207 -12.72 21.86 2.71
CA ASP A 207 -13.29 21.35 1.46
C ASP A 207 -12.21 20.86 0.50
N GLU A 208 -11.07 21.55 0.42
CA GLU A 208 -9.88 21.07 -0.33
C GLU A 208 -9.38 19.72 0.21
N GLU A 209 -9.25 19.58 1.54
CA GLU A 209 -8.83 18.32 2.17
C GLU A 209 -9.84 17.18 1.95
N ARG A 210 -11.15 17.49 1.88
CA ARG A 210 -12.18 16.49 1.54
C ARG A 210 -12.03 15.98 0.11
N ASP A 211 -11.73 16.87 -0.84
CA ASP A 211 -11.49 16.49 -2.24
C ASP A 211 -10.20 15.67 -2.40
N VAL A 212 -9.14 16.03 -1.67
CA VAL A 212 -7.92 15.22 -1.59
C VAL A 212 -8.22 13.84 -1.01
N ASN A 213 -8.96 13.75 0.09
CA ASN A 213 -9.32 12.46 0.71
C ASN A 213 -10.13 11.57 -0.24
N LYS A 214 -11.08 12.17 -0.98
CA LYS A 214 -11.89 11.46 -1.98
C LYS A 214 -11.01 10.90 -3.10
N THR A 215 -10.04 11.68 -3.58
CA THR A 215 -9.09 11.25 -4.61
C THR A 215 -8.20 10.11 -4.11
N LEU A 216 -7.63 10.24 -2.91
CA LEU A 216 -6.81 9.20 -2.29
C LEU A 216 -7.57 7.89 -2.08
N ARG A 217 -8.84 7.94 -1.65
CA ARG A 217 -9.68 6.74 -1.52
C ARG A 217 -9.92 6.05 -2.85
N GLN A 218 -10.08 6.81 -3.93
CA GLN A 218 -10.23 6.25 -5.27
C GLN A 218 -8.93 5.59 -5.75
N ASP A 219 -7.78 6.20 -5.46
CA ASP A 219 -6.47 5.63 -5.78
C ASP A 219 -6.18 4.35 -5.01
N ILE A 220 -6.51 4.30 -3.72
CA ILE A 220 -6.41 3.06 -2.91
C ILE A 220 -7.25 1.96 -3.56
N LYS A 221 -8.51 2.24 -3.90
CA LYS A 221 -9.38 1.26 -4.56
C LYS A 221 -8.83 0.77 -5.89
N ASN A 222 -8.24 1.67 -6.69
CA ASN A 222 -7.59 1.31 -7.95
C ASN A 222 -6.36 0.43 -7.72
N GLN A 223 -5.53 0.78 -6.73
CA GLN A 223 -4.33 0.01 -6.37
C GLN A 223 -4.69 -1.37 -5.80
N GLU A 224 -5.73 -1.47 -4.96
CA GLU A 224 -6.26 -2.75 -4.47
C GLU A 224 -6.66 -3.66 -5.64
N GLY A 225 -7.31 -3.13 -6.67
CA GLY A 225 -7.63 -3.88 -7.89
C GLY A 225 -6.38 -4.45 -8.58
N VAL A 226 -5.36 -3.62 -8.78
CA VAL A 226 -4.08 -4.03 -9.40
C VAL A 226 -3.35 -5.07 -8.54
N VAL A 227 -3.30 -4.88 -7.22
CA VAL A 227 -2.65 -5.81 -6.29
C VAL A 227 -3.39 -7.15 -6.28
N THR A 228 -4.72 -7.13 -6.26
CA THR A 228 -5.53 -8.36 -6.28
C THR A 228 -5.33 -9.13 -7.59
N GLU A 229 -5.24 -8.43 -8.71
CA GLU A 229 -4.94 -9.03 -10.01
C GLU A 229 -3.50 -9.56 -10.09
N ALA A 230 -2.52 -8.83 -9.55
CA ALA A 230 -1.14 -9.29 -9.49
C ALA A 230 -1.00 -10.53 -8.59
N HIS A 231 -1.68 -10.56 -7.45
CA HIS A 231 -1.73 -11.72 -6.56
C HIS A 231 -2.44 -12.90 -7.18
N SER A 232 -3.57 -12.71 -7.88
CA SER A 232 -4.26 -13.81 -8.55
C SER A 232 -3.39 -14.41 -9.65
N ARG A 233 -2.71 -13.59 -10.47
CA ARG A 233 -1.74 -14.06 -11.47
C ARG A 233 -0.56 -14.79 -10.84
N ALA A 234 0.00 -14.27 -9.74
CA ALA A 234 1.10 -14.92 -9.03
C ALA A 234 0.67 -16.28 -8.44
N ILE A 235 -0.53 -16.36 -7.85
CA ILE A 235 -1.11 -17.60 -7.34
C ILE A 235 -1.37 -18.59 -8.49
N SER A 236 -1.91 -18.14 -9.63
CA SER A 236 -2.10 -19.00 -10.81
C SER A 236 -0.77 -19.52 -11.37
N LEU A 237 0.26 -18.68 -11.40
CA LEU A 237 1.61 -19.12 -11.78
C LEU A 237 2.10 -20.16 -10.78
N LEU A 238 2.09 -19.88 -9.47
CA LEU A 238 2.52 -20.82 -8.43
C LEU A 238 1.72 -22.14 -8.47
N ALA A 239 0.41 -22.09 -8.68
CA ALA A 239 -0.43 -23.28 -8.85
C ALA A 239 0.00 -24.11 -10.06
N GLY A 240 0.33 -23.46 -11.19
CA GLY A 240 0.93 -24.12 -12.35
C GLY A 240 2.37 -24.63 -12.12
N HIS A 241 3.09 -24.12 -11.11
CA HIS A 241 4.43 -24.60 -10.73
C HIS A 241 4.39 -25.75 -9.72
N VAL A 242 3.32 -25.87 -8.91
CA VAL A 242 3.20 -26.91 -7.86
C VAL A 242 2.35 -28.10 -8.31
N SER A 243 1.37 -27.89 -9.18
CA SER A 243 0.55 -28.95 -9.76
C SER A 243 0.94 -29.15 -11.22
N SER A 244 1.90 -30.03 -11.49
CA SER A 244 2.18 -30.45 -12.87
C SER A 244 0.95 -31.19 -13.44
N ASP A 245 0.52 -30.84 -14.65
CA ASP A 245 -0.57 -31.54 -15.36
C ASP A 245 -0.31 -33.06 -15.57
N PHE A 246 0.93 -33.51 -15.33
CA PHE A 246 1.31 -34.92 -15.39
C PHE A 246 2.29 -35.25 -14.25
N PRO A 247 1.77 -35.60 -13.06
CA PRO A 247 2.59 -35.84 -11.86
C PRO A 247 3.42 -37.13 -11.97
N ASP A 248 4.52 -37.19 -11.22
CA ASP A 248 5.47 -38.29 -11.26
C ASP A 248 4.83 -39.67 -11.02
N ASP A 249 3.83 -39.78 -10.15
CA ASP A 249 3.13 -41.05 -9.88
C ASP A 249 2.36 -41.55 -11.12
N GLN A 250 1.77 -40.62 -11.88
CA GLN A 250 1.12 -40.95 -13.14
C GLN A 250 2.14 -41.35 -14.21
N VAL A 251 3.28 -40.65 -14.26
CA VAL A 251 4.41 -41.02 -15.14
C VAL A 251 4.90 -42.45 -14.86
N ARG A 252 5.11 -42.79 -13.59
CA ARG A 252 5.51 -44.15 -13.18
C ARG A 252 4.50 -45.20 -13.63
N THR A 253 3.21 -44.91 -13.46
CA THR A 253 2.12 -45.82 -13.83
C THR A 253 2.05 -46.03 -15.34
N GLU A 254 2.11 -44.97 -16.14
CA GLU A 254 2.05 -45.07 -17.60
C GLU A 254 3.31 -45.75 -18.19
N LEU A 255 4.49 -45.50 -17.63
CA LEU A 255 5.70 -46.21 -18.03
C LEU A 255 5.63 -47.69 -17.68
N GLN A 256 5.12 -48.04 -16.49
CA GLN A 256 4.95 -49.43 -16.07
C GLN A 256 3.99 -50.18 -17.00
N ASP A 257 2.83 -49.60 -17.30
CA ASP A 257 1.83 -50.16 -18.23
C ASP A 257 2.40 -50.33 -19.64
N LEU A 258 3.19 -49.35 -20.13
CA LEU A 258 3.88 -49.48 -21.41
C LEU A 258 4.85 -50.66 -21.44
N PHE A 259 5.68 -50.81 -20.40
CA PHE A 259 6.67 -51.90 -20.34
C PHE A 259 6.03 -53.27 -20.12
N GLU A 260 4.90 -53.34 -19.42
CA GLU A 260 4.11 -54.56 -19.28
C GLU A 260 3.54 -55.00 -20.63
N LYS A 261 2.92 -54.08 -21.40
CA LYS A 261 2.45 -54.37 -22.76
C LYS A 261 3.57 -54.76 -23.72
N CYS A 262 4.76 -54.17 -23.57
CA CYS A 262 5.95 -54.61 -24.32
C CYS A 262 6.31 -56.05 -23.97
N SER A 263 6.30 -56.40 -22.68
CA SER A 263 6.57 -57.76 -22.21
C SER A 263 5.56 -58.76 -22.74
N GLU A 264 4.27 -58.43 -22.71
CA GLU A 264 3.20 -59.28 -23.27
C GLU A 264 3.40 -59.53 -24.77
N TRP A 265 3.61 -58.47 -25.54
CA TRP A 265 3.85 -58.58 -26.98
C TRP A 265 5.11 -59.42 -27.29
N CYS A 266 6.20 -59.21 -26.55
CA CYS A 266 7.44 -59.98 -26.71
C CYS A 266 7.23 -61.45 -26.33
N MET A 267 6.40 -61.76 -25.33
CA MET A 267 6.08 -63.14 -25.00
C MET A 267 5.29 -63.79 -26.13
N ASP A 268 4.28 -63.14 -26.69
CA ASP A 268 3.45 -63.76 -27.72
C ASP A 268 4.16 -63.94 -29.07
N ASN A 269 5.15 -63.09 -29.38
CA ASN A 269 5.80 -63.04 -30.70
C ASN A 269 7.26 -63.55 -30.73
N ARG A 270 7.76 -64.14 -29.64
CA ARG A 270 9.14 -64.63 -29.57
C ARG A 270 9.36 -65.90 -30.38
N LEU A 271 10.55 -66.03 -30.96
CA LEU A 271 11.02 -67.30 -31.52
C LEU A 271 11.27 -68.32 -30.39
N PRO A 272 10.79 -69.59 -30.49
CA PRO A 272 10.94 -70.58 -29.42
C PRO A 272 12.39 -70.93 -29.13
N ARG A 273 13.26 -70.88 -30.15
CA ARG A 273 14.71 -71.07 -30.06
C ARG A 273 15.42 -70.29 -31.16
N ILE A 274 16.54 -69.67 -30.81
CA ILE A 274 17.39 -68.95 -31.76
C ILE A 274 18.06 -69.94 -32.72
N THR A 275 17.86 -69.79 -34.02
CA THR A 275 18.40 -70.72 -35.03
C THR A 275 19.89 -70.46 -35.31
N ASN A 276 20.32 -69.20 -35.38
CA ASN A 276 21.71 -68.80 -35.60
C ASN A 276 22.24 -67.99 -34.40
N VAL A 277 22.77 -68.69 -33.40
CA VAL A 277 23.19 -68.08 -32.13
C VAL A 277 24.35 -67.09 -32.33
N GLU A 278 25.31 -67.40 -33.20
CA GLU A 278 26.53 -66.59 -33.36
C GLU A 278 26.25 -65.26 -34.05
N GLU A 279 25.47 -65.28 -35.14
CA GLU A 279 25.05 -64.04 -35.83
C GLU A 279 24.14 -63.19 -34.94
N THR A 280 23.22 -63.83 -34.20
CA THR A 280 22.33 -63.13 -33.26
C THR A 280 23.12 -62.51 -32.12
N ARG A 281 24.13 -63.22 -31.58
CA ARG A 281 25.04 -62.67 -30.56
C ARG A 281 25.77 -61.45 -31.09
N LYS A 282 26.35 -61.53 -32.29
CA LYS A 282 27.07 -60.40 -32.91
C LYS A 282 26.16 -59.17 -33.09
N LEU A 283 24.93 -59.37 -33.53
CA LEU A 283 23.92 -58.30 -33.64
C LEU A 283 23.66 -57.65 -32.28
N LEU A 284 23.39 -58.46 -31.24
CA LEU A 284 23.05 -57.97 -29.90
C LEU A 284 24.21 -57.29 -29.18
N LEU A 285 25.45 -57.70 -29.46
CA LEU A 285 26.65 -57.00 -28.99
C LEU A 285 26.82 -55.66 -29.70
N THR A 286 26.60 -55.61 -31.01
CA THR A 286 26.70 -54.35 -31.79
C THR A 286 25.66 -53.32 -31.33
N GLU A 287 24.47 -53.78 -30.95
CA GLU A 287 23.39 -52.96 -30.45
C GLU A 287 23.44 -52.74 -28.93
N ASP A 288 24.53 -53.12 -28.24
CA ASP A 288 24.71 -52.99 -26.78
C ASP A 288 23.52 -53.52 -25.95
N ILE A 289 22.95 -54.66 -26.34
CA ILE A 289 21.83 -55.32 -25.62
C ILE A 289 22.37 -56.37 -24.65
N VAL A 290 23.42 -57.07 -25.06
CA VAL A 290 24.13 -58.06 -24.25
C VAL A 290 25.54 -57.53 -23.98
N ASN A 291 26.05 -57.76 -22.79
CA ASN A 291 27.43 -57.43 -22.45
C ASN A 291 28.33 -58.64 -22.75
N ASP A 292 29.36 -58.47 -23.59
CA ASP A 292 30.43 -59.47 -23.71
C ASP A 292 31.45 -59.21 -22.62
N LEU A 293 31.19 -59.82 -21.47
CA LEU A 293 32.12 -59.74 -20.37
C LEU A 293 33.29 -60.70 -20.63
N ASP A 294 34.52 -60.21 -20.42
CA ASP A 294 35.72 -61.02 -20.20
C ASP A 294 35.59 -61.74 -18.84
N CYS A 295 34.55 -62.55 -18.70
CA CYS A 295 34.17 -63.28 -17.51
C CYS A 295 33.99 -64.76 -17.87
N GLU A 296 34.04 -65.61 -16.84
CA GLU A 296 33.83 -67.04 -17.00
C GLU A 296 32.50 -67.34 -17.71
N GLU A 297 32.47 -68.41 -18.51
CA GLU A 297 31.31 -68.75 -19.36
C GLU A 297 30.00 -68.86 -18.57
N HIS A 298 30.06 -69.30 -17.32
CA HIS A 298 28.91 -69.42 -16.42
C HIS A 298 28.30 -68.08 -15.97
N LEU A 299 29.01 -66.96 -16.19
CA LEU A 299 28.53 -65.61 -15.94
C LEU A 299 27.97 -64.95 -17.20
N ARG A 300 28.05 -65.60 -18.36
CA ARG A 300 27.52 -65.07 -19.61
C ARG A 300 26.03 -65.37 -19.73
N PHE A 301 25.33 -64.53 -20.50
CA PHE A 301 23.94 -64.79 -20.83
C PHE A 301 23.82 -66.01 -21.74
N ASP A 302 23.12 -67.04 -21.28
CA ASP A 302 22.82 -68.22 -22.09
C ASP A 302 21.69 -67.92 -23.08
N MET A 303 22.07 -67.80 -24.35
CA MET A 303 21.16 -67.54 -25.46
C MET A 303 20.35 -68.78 -25.90
N THR A 304 20.71 -69.97 -25.41
CA THR A 304 20.04 -71.23 -25.75
C THR A 304 18.88 -71.56 -24.81
N HIS A 305 18.80 -70.86 -23.68
CA HIS A 305 17.75 -71.03 -22.69
C HIS A 305 16.36 -70.68 -23.26
N ARG A 306 15.31 -71.39 -22.83
CA ARG A 306 13.94 -71.26 -23.35
C ARG A 306 13.35 -69.84 -23.20
N THR A 307 13.79 -69.09 -22.19
CA THR A 307 13.35 -67.71 -21.92
C THR A 307 14.27 -66.65 -22.53
N ALA A 308 15.40 -67.04 -23.11
CA ALA A 308 16.41 -66.12 -23.62
C ALA A 308 15.83 -65.20 -24.70
N THR A 309 15.10 -65.76 -25.67
CA THR A 309 14.52 -64.98 -26.77
C THR A 309 13.56 -63.91 -26.26
N ALA A 310 12.72 -64.21 -25.26
CA ALA A 310 11.78 -63.24 -24.68
C ALA A 310 12.52 -62.07 -24.03
N ILE A 311 13.53 -62.37 -23.20
CA ILE A 311 14.31 -61.38 -22.46
C ILE A 311 15.07 -60.48 -23.43
N LEU A 312 15.72 -61.06 -24.44
CA LEU A 312 16.50 -60.32 -25.44
C LEU A 312 15.60 -59.48 -26.35
N LEU A 313 14.44 -60.00 -26.75
CA LEU A 313 13.47 -59.26 -27.55
C LEU A 313 12.88 -58.09 -26.77
N GLN A 314 12.57 -58.29 -25.49
CA GLN A 314 12.09 -57.23 -24.61
C GLN A 314 13.16 -56.16 -24.41
N ALA A 315 14.41 -56.56 -24.15
CA ALA A 315 15.54 -55.63 -24.02
C ALA A 315 15.73 -54.80 -25.30
N ALA A 316 15.67 -55.44 -26.47
CA ALA A 316 15.76 -54.77 -27.77
C ALA A 316 14.61 -53.77 -27.98
N LEU A 317 13.37 -54.18 -27.70
CA LEU A 317 12.18 -53.37 -27.91
C LEU A 317 12.17 -52.14 -27.00
N THR A 318 12.37 -52.33 -25.69
CA THR A 318 12.35 -51.23 -24.71
C THR A 318 13.50 -50.26 -24.99
N LYS A 319 14.70 -50.77 -25.28
CA LYS A 319 15.84 -49.95 -25.68
C LYS A 319 15.52 -49.12 -26.93
N ARG A 320 14.96 -49.74 -27.97
CA ARG A 320 14.66 -49.06 -29.23
C ARG A 320 13.61 -47.96 -29.05
N LEU A 321 12.53 -48.24 -28.31
CA LEU A 321 11.47 -47.28 -28.02
C LEU A 321 12.02 -46.06 -27.26
N VAL A 322 12.79 -46.30 -26.21
CA VAL A 322 13.39 -45.25 -25.39
C VAL A 322 14.44 -44.45 -26.18
N GLN A 323 15.24 -45.12 -27.01
CA GLN A 323 16.23 -44.48 -27.88
C GLN A 323 15.59 -43.54 -28.90
N ILE A 324 14.51 -43.97 -29.56
CA ILE A 324 13.84 -43.14 -30.58
C ILE A 324 13.14 -41.94 -29.97
N PHE A 325 12.41 -42.13 -28.86
CA PHE A 325 11.47 -41.11 -28.38
C PHE A 325 11.93 -40.33 -27.14
N LEU A 326 12.72 -40.94 -26.26
CA LEU A 326 13.12 -40.34 -24.98
C LEU A 326 14.59 -39.92 -24.92
N SER A 327 15.38 -40.18 -25.97
CA SER A 327 16.78 -39.73 -26.00
C SER A 327 16.95 -38.29 -26.45
N ASP A 328 16.13 -37.83 -27.41
CA ASP A 328 16.13 -36.48 -27.94
C ASP A 328 14.73 -35.82 -27.79
N PRO A 329 14.61 -34.64 -27.16
CA PRO A 329 13.34 -33.91 -27.10
C PRO A 329 12.77 -33.48 -28.46
N PHE A 330 13.61 -33.38 -29.49
CA PHE A 330 13.23 -32.88 -30.81
C PHE A 330 13.09 -34.00 -31.86
N PHE A 331 12.82 -35.24 -31.42
CA PHE A 331 12.74 -36.42 -32.30
C PHE A 331 11.75 -36.27 -33.49
N LEU A 332 10.71 -35.44 -33.38
CA LEU A 332 9.79 -35.12 -34.48
C LEU A 332 10.44 -34.28 -35.59
N GLY A 333 11.44 -33.46 -35.26
CA GLY A 333 12.12 -32.56 -36.19
C GLY A 333 13.10 -33.27 -37.13
N GLN A 334 13.37 -34.57 -36.90
CA GLN A 334 14.13 -35.56 -37.68
C GLN A 334 15.50 -35.16 -38.25
N ASN A 335 15.93 -33.89 -38.21
CA ASN A 335 17.22 -33.33 -38.64
C ASN A 335 17.35 -31.81 -38.35
N CYS A 336 16.26 -31.11 -38.03
CA CYS A 336 16.27 -29.63 -37.87
C CYS A 336 16.86 -29.15 -36.55
N LEU A 337 16.72 -29.95 -35.49
CA LEU A 337 17.14 -29.64 -34.13
C LEU A 337 17.58 -30.94 -33.44
N HIS A 338 18.64 -30.86 -32.63
CA HIS A 338 19.18 -31.98 -31.87
C HIS A 338 19.34 -31.57 -30.41
N LYS A 339 19.35 -32.54 -29.48
CA LYS A 339 19.56 -32.31 -28.04
C LYS A 339 20.76 -31.42 -27.70
N THR A 340 21.80 -31.42 -28.54
CA THR A 340 22.98 -30.55 -28.39
C THR A 340 22.66 -29.06 -28.46
N ALA A 341 21.54 -28.66 -29.06
CA ALA A 341 21.06 -27.27 -29.05
C ALA A 341 20.77 -26.75 -27.63
N LEU A 342 20.57 -27.66 -26.66
CA LEU A 342 20.35 -27.32 -25.24
C LEU A 342 21.66 -27.06 -24.47
N GLN A 343 22.84 -27.35 -25.04
CA GLN A 343 24.12 -27.34 -24.31
C GLN A 343 24.80 -25.95 -24.23
N GLY A 344 24.14 -24.87 -24.66
CA GLY A 344 24.71 -23.51 -24.70
C GLY A 344 23.87 -22.43 -24.03
N GLY A 345 22.78 -22.78 -23.34
CA GLY A 345 21.89 -21.82 -22.71
C GLY A 345 22.52 -21.14 -21.49
N ALA A 346 22.45 -19.80 -21.41
CA ALA A 346 22.95 -19.02 -20.27
C ALA A 346 22.19 -19.28 -18.96
N SER A 347 21.00 -19.88 -19.03
CA SER A 347 20.17 -20.28 -17.88
C SER A 347 19.51 -21.64 -18.14
N ALA A 348 19.55 -22.52 -17.13
CA ALA A 348 18.90 -23.82 -17.17
C ALA A 348 17.37 -23.69 -17.34
N GLU A 349 16.77 -22.69 -16.71
CA GLU A 349 15.34 -22.43 -16.80
C GLU A 349 14.91 -21.94 -18.19
N ALA A 350 15.69 -21.05 -18.80
CA ALA A 350 15.45 -20.58 -20.16
C ALA A 350 15.56 -21.75 -21.16
N THR A 351 16.52 -22.64 -20.95
CA THR A 351 16.73 -23.84 -21.78
C THR A 351 15.54 -24.81 -21.71
N VAL A 352 15.01 -25.04 -20.51
CA VAL A 352 13.82 -25.89 -20.31
C VAL A 352 12.58 -25.26 -20.92
N THR A 353 12.39 -23.95 -20.72
CA THR A 353 11.26 -23.21 -21.32
C THR A 353 11.31 -23.29 -22.84
N TRP A 354 12.50 -23.07 -23.43
CA TRP A 354 12.71 -23.17 -24.87
C TRP A 354 12.44 -24.58 -25.40
N ARG A 355 12.91 -25.62 -24.70
CA ARG A 355 12.61 -27.02 -25.04
C ARG A 355 11.11 -27.27 -25.08
N ILE A 356 10.39 -26.92 -24.01
CA ILE A 356 8.95 -27.18 -23.90
C ILE A 356 8.18 -26.50 -25.02
N GLN A 357 8.44 -25.21 -25.25
CA GLN A 357 7.79 -24.45 -26.33
C GLN A 357 8.11 -25.05 -27.70
N THR A 358 9.38 -25.37 -27.97
CA THR A 358 9.80 -25.96 -29.24
C THR A 358 9.15 -27.32 -29.48
N CYS A 359 9.08 -28.19 -28.47
CA CYS A 359 8.37 -29.48 -28.56
C CYS A 359 6.87 -29.28 -28.89
N GLN A 360 6.21 -28.29 -28.26
CA GLN A 360 4.81 -27.96 -28.56
C GLN A 360 4.64 -27.46 -30.00
N TYR A 361 5.53 -26.60 -30.49
CA TYR A 361 5.51 -26.14 -31.88
C TYR A 361 5.76 -27.28 -32.87
N LEU A 362 6.73 -28.17 -32.60
CA LEU A 362 7.04 -29.31 -33.45
C LEU A 362 5.86 -30.28 -33.54
N GLU A 363 5.19 -30.57 -32.43
CA GLU A 363 4.00 -31.43 -32.42
C GLU A 363 2.86 -30.83 -33.24
N GLN A 364 2.66 -29.50 -33.20
CA GLN A 364 1.63 -28.83 -33.99
C GLN A 364 1.99 -28.76 -35.48
N ALA A 365 3.24 -28.50 -35.81
CA ALA A 365 3.71 -28.35 -37.19
C ALA A 365 3.89 -29.70 -37.89
N ILE A 366 4.34 -30.72 -37.15
CA ILE A 366 4.69 -32.05 -37.65
C ILE A 366 4.04 -33.08 -36.70
N PRO A 367 2.71 -33.26 -36.75
CA PRO A 367 2.04 -34.22 -35.90
C PRO A 367 2.53 -35.65 -36.23
N PRO A 368 2.70 -36.53 -35.21
CA PRO A 368 3.19 -37.88 -35.41
C PRO A 368 2.27 -38.66 -36.36
N GLN A 369 2.80 -38.99 -37.53
CA GLN A 369 2.06 -39.71 -38.56
C GLN A 369 2.12 -41.22 -38.31
N LYS A 370 0.95 -41.87 -38.30
CA LYS A 370 0.83 -43.33 -38.12
C LYS A 370 1.70 -44.13 -39.11
N GLN A 371 1.81 -43.70 -40.36
CA GLN A 371 2.62 -44.37 -41.38
C GLN A 371 4.12 -44.38 -41.04
N VAL A 372 4.64 -43.30 -40.44
CA VAL A 372 6.04 -43.21 -40.01
C VAL A 372 6.28 -44.16 -38.84
N LEU A 373 5.36 -44.19 -37.87
CA LEU A 373 5.45 -45.09 -36.72
C LEU A 373 5.34 -46.58 -37.12
N GLN A 374 4.46 -46.88 -38.09
CA GLN A 374 4.37 -48.22 -38.68
C GLN A 374 5.69 -48.60 -39.38
N THR A 375 6.30 -47.67 -40.12
CA THR A 375 7.61 -47.90 -40.75
C THR A 375 8.70 -48.20 -39.70
N CYS A 376 8.69 -47.49 -38.57
CA CYS A 376 9.59 -47.77 -37.45
C CYS A 376 9.37 -49.16 -36.86
N ALA A 377 8.12 -49.58 -36.67
CA ALA A 377 7.76 -50.91 -36.19
C ALA A 377 8.20 -52.01 -37.17
N GLU A 378 7.98 -51.83 -38.47
CA GLU A 378 8.43 -52.76 -39.52
C GLU A 378 9.96 -52.85 -39.57
N ASN A 379 10.66 -51.74 -39.43
CA ASN A 379 12.12 -51.71 -39.38
C ASN A 379 12.66 -52.44 -38.14
N PHE A 380 12.00 -52.29 -36.99
CA PHE A 380 12.33 -53.06 -35.80
C PHE A 380 12.14 -54.57 -36.03
N ALA A 381 10.98 -54.98 -36.56
CA ALA A 381 10.69 -56.38 -36.84
C ALA A 381 11.70 -57.01 -37.82
N LYS A 382 12.15 -56.24 -38.83
CA LYS A 382 13.20 -56.67 -39.76
C LYS A 382 14.56 -56.79 -39.09
N ALA A 383 14.96 -55.81 -38.29
CA ALA A 383 16.26 -55.81 -37.62
C ALA A 383 16.39 -56.96 -36.62
N TYR A 384 15.32 -57.27 -35.89
CA TYR A 384 15.30 -58.32 -34.86
C TYR A 384 14.57 -59.59 -35.31
N GLN A 385 14.49 -59.83 -36.63
CA GLN A 385 13.95 -61.06 -37.21
C GLN A 385 14.52 -62.35 -36.57
N PRO A 386 15.82 -62.43 -36.17
CA PRO A 386 16.35 -63.63 -35.52
C PRO A 386 15.71 -63.99 -34.17
N LEU A 387 14.98 -63.06 -33.55
CA LEU A 387 14.32 -63.22 -32.25
C LEU A 387 12.79 -63.29 -32.33
N ILE A 388 12.21 -62.99 -33.50
CA ILE A 388 10.78 -62.77 -33.68
C ILE A 388 10.19 -63.84 -34.59
N GLU A 389 9.06 -64.43 -34.21
CA GLU A 389 8.28 -65.27 -35.11
C GLU A 389 7.72 -64.45 -36.29
N PRO A 390 7.48 -65.07 -37.47
CA PRO A 390 6.88 -64.35 -38.60
C PRO A 390 5.60 -63.62 -38.19
N LEU A 391 5.68 -62.28 -38.13
CA LEU A 391 4.59 -61.46 -37.62
C LEU A 391 3.38 -61.51 -38.56
N ASP A 392 2.22 -61.76 -37.98
CA ASP A 392 0.95 -61.58 -38.64
C ASP A 392 0.53 -60.09 -38.63
N ARG A 393 -0.57 -59.78 -39.33
CA ARG A 393 -1.06 -58.39 -39.41
C ARG A 393 -1.50 -57.85 -38.05
N GLU A 394 -2.02 -58.71 -37.17
CA GLU A 394 -2.46 -58.30 -35.84
C GLU A 394 -1.26 -57.92 -34.97
N SER A 395 -0.24 -58.76 -34.90
CA SER A 395 0.95 -58.51 -34.08
C SER A 395 1.74 -57.30 -34.55
N LEU A 396 1.81 -57.05 -35.87
CA LEU A 396 2.41 -55.81 -36.39
C LEU A 396 1.58 -54.57 -36.03
N THR A 397 0.25 -54.69 -36.00
CA THR A 397 -0.64 -53.60 -35.58
C THR A 397 -0.46 -53.30 -34.09
N GLN A 398 -0.34 -54.33 -33.25
CA GLN A 398 -0.05 -54.19 -31.81
C GLN A 398 1.32 -53.52 -31.60
N LEU A 399 2.36 -53.95 -32.33
CA LEU A 399 3.68 -53.31 -32.27
C LEU A 399 3.61 -51.83 -32.67
N THR A 400 2.90 -51.51 -33.75
CA THR A 400 2.70 -50.11 -34.18
C THR A 400 2.01 -49.29 -33.09
N LYS A 401 1.02 -49.86 -32.39
CA LYS A 401 0.34 -49.22 -31.27
C LYS A 401 1.27 -48.98 -30.08
N LEU A 402 2.25 -49.85 -29.82
CA LEU A 402 3.28 -49.61 -28.80
C LEU A 402 4.16 -48.40 -29.17
N PHE A 403 4.56 -48.27 -30.43
CA PHE A 403 5.28 -47.10 -30.93
C PHE A 403 4.44 -45.82 -30.83
N GLU A 404 3.16 -45.86 -31.18
CA GLU A 404 2.21 -44.74 -31.03
C GLU A 404 2.07 -44.31 -29.56
N THR A 405 1.87 -45.28 -28.66
CA THR A 405 1.69 -45.03 -27.23
C THR A 405 2.97 -44.42 -26.63
N THR A 406 4.13 -44.97 -26.99
CA THR A 406 5.43 -44.43 -26.55
C THR A 406 5.67 -43.03 -27.07
N CYS A 407 5.37 -42.76 -28.35
CA CYS A 407 5.51 -41.43 -28.95
C CYS A 407 4.64 -40.40 -28.21
N SER A 408 3.37 -40.73 -27.95
CA SER A 408 2.46 -39.86 -27.20
C SER A 408 2.95 -39.59 -25.78
N LEU A 409 3.40 -40.64 -25.08
CA LEU A 409 3.97 -40.52 -23.73
C LEU A 409 5.22 -39.64 -23.73
N ALA A 410 6.15 -39.86 -24.66
CA ALA A 410 7.36 -39.06 -24.78
C ALA A 410 7.08 -37.58 -25.05
N LEU A 411 6.09 -37.25 -25.89
CA LEU A 411 5.68 -35.85 -26.12
C LEU A 411 5.17 -35.19 -24.85
N ARG A 412 4.41 -35.93 -24.01
CA ARG A 412 3.96 -35.42 -22.71
C ARG A 412 5.13 -35.22 -21.75
N LEU A 413 6.05 -36.19 -21.69
CA LEU A 413 7.22 -36.14 -20.82
C LEU A 413 8.17 -34.98 -21.17
N TRP A 414 8.44 -34.73 -22.44
CA TRP A 414 9.32 -33.64 -22.86
C TRP A 414 8.77 -32.23 -22.62
N LYS A 415 7.45 -32.12 -22.41
CA LYS A 415 6.77 -30.88 -22.04
C LYS A 415 6.78 -30.60 -20.52
N LEU A 416 7.24 -31.56 -19.71
CA LEU A 416 7.44 -31.33 -18.27
C LEU A 416 8.62 -30.39 -18.03
N ARG A 417 8.67 -29.72 -16.88
CA ARG A 417 9.83 -28.91 -16.45
C ARG A 417 10.89 -29.75 -15.74
N THR A 418 11.25 -30.90 -16.29
CA THR A 418 12.30 -31.79 -15.78
C THR A 418 13.22 -32.21 -16.90
N ASN A 419 14.46 -32.60 -16.58
CA ASN A 419 15.34 -33.23 -17.56
C ASN A 419 15.17 -34.75 -17.48
N ILE A 420 15.15 -35.41 -18.64
CA ILE A 420 15.01 -36.87 -18.71
C ILE A 420 16.40 -37.45 -18.94
N ARG A 421 16.85 -38.30 -18.01
CA ARG A 421 18.05 -39.11 -18.14
C ARG A 421 17.66 -40.57 -18.30
N ILE A 422 18.21 -41.20 -19.33
CA ILE A 422 18.07 -42.63 -19.57
C ILE A 422 19.41 -43.26 -19.26
N GLU A 423 19.39 -44.33 -18.48
CA GLU A 423 20.55 -45.18 -18.24
C GLU A 423 20.26 -46.58 -18.80
N ALA A 424 21.12 -47.07 -19.69
CA ALA A 424 21.04 -48.37 -20.34
C ALA A 424 22.37 -49.15 -20.18
N LEU A 425 22.46 -50.33 -20.79
CA LEU A 425 23.69 -51.12 -20.77
C LEU A 425 24.84 -50.31 -21.40
N GLY A 426 25.94 -50.17 -20.65
CA GLY A 426 27.09 -49.32 -21.01
C GLY A 426 27.29 -48.10 -20.10
N ASP A 427 26.26 -47.70 -19.36
CA ASP A 427 26.37 -46.61 -18.38
C ASP A 427 27.11 -47.07 -17.12
N ALA A 428 27.95 -46.18 -16.58
CA ALA A 428 28.80 -46.46 -15.41
C ALA A 428 28.02 -46.94 -14.18
N THR A 429 26.76 -46.52 -14.06
CA THR A 429 25.85 -46.88 -12.97
C THR A 429 25.26 -48.28 -13.12
N LEU A 430 25.26 -48.87 -14.32
CA LEU A 430 24.60 -50.14 -14.66
C LEU A 430 25.57 -51.29 -14.99
N HIS A 431 26.79 -51.27 -14.46
CA HIS A 431 27.74 -52.38 -14.64
C HIS A 431 27.54 -53.55 -13.69
N ARG A 432 27.10 -53.28 -12.45
CA ARG A 432 26.94 -54.29 -11.39
C ARG A 432 25.59 -54.15 -10.71
N PHE A 433 24.95 -55.29 -10.44
CA PHE A 433 23.64 -55.32 -9.79
C PHE A 433 23.74 -54.90 -8.31
N GLN A 434 22.78 -54.09 -7.86
CA GLN A 434 22.67 -53.63 -6.48
C GLN A 434 21.20 -53.55 -6.06
N SER A 435 20.80 -54.42 -5.14
CA SER A 435 19.43 -54.56 -4.62
C SER A 435 19.00 -53.42 -3.69
N MET A 436 19.97 -52.74 -3.05
CA MET A 436 19.72 -51.84 -1.92
C MET A 436 19.11 -50.47 -2.27
N PHE A 437 19.26 -49.99 -3.51
CA PHE A 437 18.99 -48.58 -3.84
C PHE A 437 17.64 -48.31 -4.52
N GLY A 438 16.86 -49.34 -4.83
CA GLY A 438 15.56 -49.19 -5.53
C GLY A 438 15.68 -48.67 -6.98
N ASP A 439 16.91 -48.50 -7.47
CA ASP A 439 17.24 -48.00 -8.80
C ASP A 439 17.27 -49.10 -9.87
N MET A 440 17.35 -50.37 -9.41
CA MET A 440 17.43 -51.57 -10.23
C MET A 440 16.53 -52.67 -9.66
N GLU A 441 15.99 -53.49 -10.55
CA GLU A 441 15.21 -54.69 -10.23
C GLU A 441 15.74 -55.87 -11.04
N ALA A 442 15.87 -57.04 -10.41
CA ALA A 442 16.21 -58.26 -11.13
C ALA A 442 15.00 -58.71 -11.97
N HIS A 443 15.26 -59.19 -13.18
CA HIS A 443 14.21 -59.77 -14.02
C HIS A 443 13.56 -60.99 -13.32
N PRO A 444 12.23 -61.19 -13.39
CA PRO A 444 11.55 -62.26 -12.65
C PRO A 444 12.10 -63.67 -12.88
N THR A 445 12.66 -63.94 -14.06
CA THR A 445 13.27 -65.24 -14.40
C THR A 445 14.53 -65.57 -13.59
N VAL A 446 15.15 -64.59 -12.94
CA VAL A 446 16.31 -64.79 -12.06
C VAL A 446 15.85 -65.36 -10.71
N GLY A 447 14.55 -65.32 -10.39
CA GLY A 447 13.99 -65.89 -9.15
C GLY A 447 14.39 -65.14 -7.87
N LEU A 448 14.86 -63.89 -7.99
CA LEU A 448 15.23 -63.07 -6.84
C LEU A 448 13.99 -62.42 -6.20
N LEU A 449 13.79 -62.64 -4.90
CA LEU A 449 12.77 -61.94 -4.13
C LEU A 449 13.23 -60.51 -3.81
N LYS A 450 12.28 -59.56 -3.74
CA LYS A 450 12.58 -58.15 -3.44
C LYS A 450 13.30 -58.01 -2.09
N GLY A 451 14.47 -57.37 -2.08
CA GLY A 451 15.29 -57.15 -0.88
C GLY A 451 16.34 -58.23 -0.61
N ASP A 452 16.39 -59.28 -1.43
CA ASP A 452 17.45 -60.28 -1.39
C ASP A 452 18.74 -59.74 -2.04
N LYS A 453 19.88 -60.04 -1.42
CA LYS A 453 21.22 -59.51 -1.76
C LYS A 453 22.13 -60.55 -2.40
N ARG A 454 21.65 -61.78 -2.65
CA ARG A 454 22.45 -62.89 -3.21
C ARG A 454 23.13 -62.57 -4.55
N PHE A 455 22.61 -61.61 -5.31
CA PHE A 455 23.14 -61.20 -6.61
C PHE A 455 23.89 -59.85 -6.57
N ASP A 456 24.03 -59.21 -5.41
CA ASP A 456 24.71 -57.91 -5.30
C ASP A 456 26.18 -58.01 -5.74
N GLY A 457 26.64 -57.01 -6.50
CA GLY A 457 28.00 -56.90 -7.01
C GLY A 457 28.27 -57.73 -8.27
N ARG A 458 27.30 -58.50 -8.77
CA ARG A 458 27.45 -59.27 -10.01
C ARG A 458 27.40 -58.41 -11.26
N PRO A 459 28.11 -58.80 -12.31
CA PRO A 459 28.03 -58.08 -13.57
C PRO A 459 26.64 -58.26 -14.19
N ILE A 460 26.10 -57.16 -14.72
CA ILE A 460 24.83 -57.17 -15.46
C ILE A 460 25.11 -57.63 -16.89
N CYS A 461 24.40 -58.68 -17.32
CA CYS A 461 24.57 -59.23 -18.66
C CYS A 461 23.63 -58.58 -19.67
N VAL A 462 22.39 -58.30 -19.25
CA VAL A 462 21.34 -57.69 -20.10
C VAL A 462 20.55 -56.70 -19.27
N VAL A 463 20.33 -55.50 -19.82
CA VAL A 463 19.36 -54.53 -19.29
C VAL A 463 18.06 -54.70 -20.08
N VAL A 464 17.09 -55.39 -19.48
CA VAL A 464 15.78 -55.69 -20.09
C VAL A 464 14.91 -54.44 -20.21
N ARG A 465 15.08 -53.52 -19.26
CA ARG A 465 14.40 -52.23 -19.24
C ARG A 465 15.39 -51.15 -18.80
N PRO A 466 15.59 -50.09 -19.60
CA PRO A 466 16.43 -48.96 -19.19
C PRO A 466 15.87 -48.27 -17.94
N ARG A 467 16.76 -47.69 -17.14
CA ARG A 467 16.36 -46.80 -16.04
C ARG A 467 16.03 -45.43 -16.61
N ILE A 468 14.91 -44.86 -16.15
CA ILE A 468 14.44 -43.53 -16.54
C ILE A 468 14.35 -42.66 -15.29
N VAL A 469 15.07 -41.55 -15.28
CA VAL A 469 15.18 -40.62 -14.15
C VAL A 469 14.78 -39.22 -14.59
N SER A 470 14.00 -38.55 -13.75
CA SER A 470 13.73 -37.13 -13.84
C SER A 470 14.77 -36.37 -13.01
N GLU A 471 15.48 -35.45 -13.65
CA GLU A 471 16.44 -34.58 -12.99
C GLU A 471 15.84 -33.18 -12.81
N PRO A 472 15.97 -32.58 -11.62
CA PRO A 472 15.54 -31.22 -11.39
C PRO A 472 16.37 -30.23 -12.23
N VAL A 473 15.74 -29.12 -12.60
CA VAL A 473 16.34 -28.10 -13.48
C VAL A 473 17.35 -27.23 -12.73
N GLU A 474 17.24 -27.12 -11.41
CA GLU A 474 18.09 -26.27 -10.57
C GLU A 474 19.19 -27.06 -9.86
N SER A 475 20.42 -26.57 -9.98
CA SER A 475 21.65 -27.14 -9.42
C SER A 475 21.88 -26.87 -7.93
N GLU A 476 21.03 -26.05 -7.28
CA GLU A 476 21.26 -25.63 -5.89
C GLU A 476 20.93 -26.72 -4.87
N ASN A 477 19.98 -27.61 -5.20
CA ASN A 477 19.78 -28.85 -4.47
C ASN A 477 20.17 -30.00 -5.38
N ARG A 478 21.31 -30.65 -5.08
CA ARG A 478 21.64 -32.00 -5.58
C ARG A 478 20.65 -33.04 -5.01
N GLY A 479 19.36 -32.81 -5.18
CA GLY A 479 18.36 -33.84 -4.95
C GLY A 479 18.71 -35.02 -5.85
N ARG A 480 18.68 -36.23 -5.30
CA ARG A 480 18.66 -37.44 -6.13
C ARG A 480 17.47 -37.29 -7.09
N GLY A 481 17.73 -37.38 -8.39
CA GLY A 481 16.68 -37.36 -9.40
C GLY A 481 15.60 -38.40 -9.07
N ILE A 482 14.36 -38.13 -9.49
CA ILE A 482 13.23 -39.00 -9.20
C ILE A 482 13.26 -40.14 -10.21
N VAL A 483 13.37 -41.37 -9.72
CA VAL A 483 13.28 -42.55 -10.59
C VAL A 483 11.84 -42.73 -11.04
N TRP A 484 11.61 -42.61 -12.34
CA TRP A 484 10.33 -42.89 -12.96
C TRP A 484 10.21 -44.36 -13.38
N SER A 485 11.32 -44.98 -13.77
CA SER A 485 11.38 -46.42 -14.02
C SER A 485 12.74 -46.97 -13.57
N PRO A 486 12.78 -47.95 -12.65
CA PRO A 486 14.04 -48.60 -12.29
C PRO A 486 14.53 -49.47 -13.45
N ALA A 487 15.86 -49.67 -13.53
CA ALA A 487 16.42 -50.58 -14.54
C ALA A 487 16.02 -52.02 -14.21
N GLN A 488 15.40 -52.72 -15.14
CA GLN A 488 15.18 -54.17 -15.01
C GLN A 488 16.35 -54.90 -15.65
N VAL A 489 17.06 -55.71 -14.89
CA VAL A 489 18.32 -56.32 -15.33
C VAL A 489 18.32 -57.83 -15.14
N TRP A 490 19.00 -58.52 -16.04
CA TRP A 490 19.27 -59.95 -15.91
C TRP A 490 20.71 -60.16 -15.44
N VAL A 491 20.87 -61.04 -14.45
CA VAL A 491 22.14 -61.48 -13.87
C VAL A 491 22.16 -62.99 -13.79
N SER A 492 23.35 -63.59 -13.92
CA SER A 492 23.52 -65.04 -13.86
C SER A 492 23.20 -65.60 -12.47
N ASN A 493 22.49 -66.73 -12.41
CA ASN A 493 22.25 -67.50 -11.20
C ASN A 493 23.32 -68.61 -11.05
N TRP A 494 23.78 -68.91 -9.82
CA TRP A 494 24.77 -70.01 -9.62
C TRP A 494 24.15 -71.40 -9.81
N GLU A 495 22.85 -71.55 -9.61
CA GLU A 495 22.18 -72.86 -9.64
C GLU A 495 22.10 -73.44 -11.06
N ASP A 496 22.14 -72.59 -12.10
CA ASP A 496 22.13 -73.02 -13.50
C ASP A 496 23.53 -73.38 -14.04
N ALA A 497 24.61 -73.05 -13.30
CA ALA A 497 25.99 -73.35 -13.67
C ALA A 497 26.43 -74.77 -13.28
N GLY A 498 25.56 -75.54 -12.63
CA GLY A 498 25.87 -76.85 -12.06
C GLY A 498 24.99 -77.97 -12.62
N TYR A 499 24.95 -78.16 -13.93
CA TYR A 499 24.54 -79.44 -14.55
C TYR A 499 25.29 -79.72 -15.85
#